data_AF-A0A3D6DQ55-F1
#
_entry.id   AF-A0A3D6DQ55-F1
#
_cell.length_a   1.000
_cell.length_b   1.000
_cell.length_c   1.000
_cell.angle_alpha   90.00
_cell.angle_beta   90.00
_cell.angle_gamma   90.00
#
_symmetry.space_group_name_H-M   'P 1'
#
loop_
_entity.id
_entity.type
_entity.pdbx_description
1 polymer ?
#
loop_
_entity_poly.entity_id
_entity_poly.type
_entity_poly.pdbx_seq_one_letter_code
_entity_poly.pdbx_strand_id
1 'polypeptide(L)' 'FPKFTDGRSYSTARLLRERYRYTGEIRALGDVLQDQLFYMRRCGIDAFALRADKDIEQALAGLRTFSDSYQAA' A
#
# COMPACT_ATOMS: atom_id res chain seq x y z
N PHE A 1 10.76 -5.44 2.24
CA PHE A 1 10.56 -5.87 3.64
C PHE A 1 10.08 -7.32 3.65
N PRO A 2 10.77 -8.28 4.29
CA PRO A 2 10.51 -9.71 4.06
C PRO A 2 9.34 -10.30 4.87
N LYS A 3 8.78 -9.59 5.87
CA LYS A 3 7.58 -10.03 6.60
C LYS A 3 6.84 -8.82 7.16
N PHE A 4 5.59 -8.64 6.73
CA PHE A 4 4.73 -7.53 7.12
C PHE A 4 3.96 -7.90 8.40
N THR A 5 4.66 -7.98 9.54
CA THR A 5 4.07 -8.53 10.79
C THR A 5 3.66 -7.44 11.79
N ASP A 6 4.06 -6.18 11.62
CA ASP A 6 3.95 -5.20 12.73
C ASP A 6 3.41 -3.80 12.35
N GLY A 7 2.78 -3.61 11.19
CA GLY A 7 2.15 -2.33 10.82
C GLY A 7 3.07 -1.10 10.69
N ARG A 8 4.35 -1.18 11.08
CA ARG A 8 5.32 -0.06 11.08
C ARG A 8 5.63 0.48 9.69
N SER A 9 5.37 -0.31 8.66
CA SER A 9 5.50 0.05 7.25
C SER A 9 4.61 1.22 6.86
N TYR A 10 3.41 1.35 7.43
CA TYR A 10 2.53 2.51 7.19
C TYR A 10 3.14 3.80 7.71
N SER A 11 3.55 3.80 8.99
CA SER A 11 4.19 4.96 9.63
C SER A 11 5.52 5.31 8.96
N THR A 12 6.29 4.31 8.54
CA THR A 12 7.57 4.53 7.84
C THR A 12 7.37 5.15 6.47
N ALA A 13 6.44 4.62 5.66
CA ALA A 13 6.13 5.17 4.34
C ALA A 13 5.62 6.62 4.45
N ARG A 14 4.73 6.87 5.42
CA ARG A 14 4.21 8.21 5.68
C ARG A 14 5.31 9.18 6.11
N LEU A 15 6.20 8.76 7.01
CA LEU A 15 7.34 9.57 7.46
C LEU A 15 8.30 9.88 6.31
N LEU A 16 8.56 8.90 5.44
CA LEU A 16 9.38 9.08 4.24
C LEU A 16 8.78 10.15 3.32
N ARG A 17 7.47 10.11 3.06
CA ARG A 17 6.80 11.12 2.21
C ARG A 17 6.68 12.49 2.88
N GLU A 18 6.18 12.54 4.11
CA GLU A 18 5.86 13.80 4.79
C GLU A 18 7.12 14.50 5.34
N ARG A 19 7.96 13.78 6.08
CA ARG A 19 9.10 14.36 6.80
C ARG A 19 10.36 14.41 5.96
N TYR A 20 10.68 13.30 5.28
CA TYR A 20 11.89 13.19 4.48
C TYR A 20 11.69 13.60 3.02
N ARG A 21 10.45 13.94 2.62
CA ARG A 21 10.09 14.33 1.24
C ARG A 21 10.65 13.37 0.18
N TYR A 22 10.68 12.09 0.52
CA TYR A 22 11.20 11.05 -0.34
C TYR A 22 10.30 10.92 -1.58
N THR A 23 10.88 11.17 -2.75
CA THR A 23 10.19 11.13 -4.04
C THR A 23 10.36 9.81 -4.78
N GLY A 24 11.25 8.94 -4.28
CA GLY A 24 11.47 7.62 -4.88
C GLY A 24 10.32 6.65 -4.67
N GLU A 25 10.43 5.50 -5.31
CA GLU A 25 9.47 4.39 -5.16
C GLU A 25 9.57 3.79 -3.76
N ILE A 26 8.43 3.60 -3.11
CA ILE A 26 8.26 2.86 -1.85
C ILE A 26 7.49 1.59 -2.17
N ARG A 27 8.25 0.48 -2.25
CA ARG A 27 7.70 -0.84 -2.59
C ARG A 27 7.37 -1.68 -1.36
N ALA A 28 6.10 -2.07 -1.21
CA ALA A 28 5.69 -3.13 -0.30
C ALA A 28 6.01 -4.50 -0.91
N LEU A 29 6.65 -5.38 -0.15
CA LEU A 29 6.97 -6.75 -0.57
C LEU A 29 6.26 -7.73 0.36
N GLY A 30 5.70 -8.81 -0.18
CA GLY A 30 5.20 -9.95 0.59
C GLY A 30 3.69 -10.14 0.52
N ASP A 31 3.13 -10.68 1.59
CA ASP A 31 1.70 -10.99 1.71
C ASP A 31 0.89 -9.73 2.01
N VAL A 32 0.59 -8.95 0.96
CA VAL A 32 -0.27 -7.77 1.05
C VAL A 32 -1.70 -8.17 0.75
N LEU A 33 -2.62 -7.91 1.69
CA LEU A 33 -4.05 -8.15 1.53
C LEU A 33 -4.69 -7.06 0.66
N GLN A 34 -5.73 -7.42 -0.10
CA GLN A 34 -6.47 -6.50 -0.98
C GLN A 34 -7.00 -5.27 -0.23
N ASP A 35 -7.58 -5.48 0.96
CA ASP A 35 -8.09 -4.39 1.79
C ASP A 35 -7.00 -3.45 2.29
N GLN A 36 -5.75 -3.93 2.39
CA GLN A 36 -4.62 -3.15 2.88
C GLN A 36 -3.94 -2.32 1.79
N LEU A 37 -4.04 -2.73 0.52
CA LEU A 37 -3.46 -2.02 -0.62
C LEU A 37 -3.92 -0.56 -0.68
N PHE A 38 -5.20 -0.30 -0.43
CA PHE A 38 -5.75 1.05 -0.44
C PHE A 38 -5.14 1.95 0.65
N TYR A 39 -5.10 1.46 1.89
CA TYR A 39 -4.48 2.19 3.00
C TYR A 39 -2.99 2.43 2.79
N MET A 40 -2.28 1.42 2.24
CA MET A 40 -0.86 1.54 1.91
C MET A 40 -0.62 2.64 0.88
N ARG A 41 -1.45 2.71 -0.16
CA ARG A 41 -1.38 3.76 -1.18
C ARG A 41 -1.56 5.15 -0.57
N ARG A 42 -2.53 5.30 0.34
CA ARG A 42 -2.78 6.56 1.05
C ARG A 42 -1.62 6.98 1.97
N CYS A 43 -0.88 6.02 2.51
CA CYS A 43 0.34 6.30 3.28
C CYS A 43 1.57 6.65 2.42
N GLY A 44 1.48 6.51 1.09
CA GLY A 44 2.55 6.88 0.16
C GLY A 44 3.36 5.71 -0.41
N ILE A 45 2.89 4.47 -0.22
CA ILE A 45 3.42 3.27 -0.89
C ILE A 45 2.87 3.25 -2.32
N ASP A 46 3.75 3.21 -3.32
CA ASP A 46 3.40 3.30 -4.74
C ASP A 46 3.63 2.01 -5.51
N ALA A 47 4.43 1.07 -4.99
CA ALA A 47 4.70 -0.21 -5.61
C ALA A 47 4.39 -1.39 -4.69
N PHE A 48 3.94 -2.50 -5.28
CA PHE A 48 3.56 -3.71 -4.56
C PHE A 48 4.13 -4.93 -5.30
N ALA A 49 5.01 -5.68 -4.65
CA ALA A 49 5.41 -7.01 -5.12
C ALA A 49 4.62 -8.05 -4.34
N LEU A 50 3.52 -8.49 -4.94
CA LEU A 50 2.74 -9.61 -4.48
C LEU A 50 3.49 -10.90 -4.81
N ARG A 51 3.27 -11.92 -3.99
CA ARG A 51 3.75 -13.27 -4.31
C ARG A 51 3.00 -13.79 -5.54
N ALA A 52 3.66 -14.63 -6.34
CA ALA A 52 3.10 -15.19 -7.58
C ALA A 52 1.89 -16.12 -7.35
N ASP A 53 1.66 -16.55 -6.10
CA ASP A 53 0.50 -17.33 -5.69
C ASP A 53 -0.76 -16.48 -5.45
N LYS A 54 -0.66 -15.15 -5.53
CA LYS A 54 -1.79 -14.24 -5.41
C LYS A 54 -2.34 -13.80 -6.75
N ASP A 55 -3.67 -13.66 -6.80
CA ASP A 55 -4.38 -13.12 -7.94
C ASP A 55 -4.12 -11.60 -8.07
N ILE A 56 -3.37 -11.23 -9.11
CA ILE A 56 -3.02 -9.84 -9.42
C ILE A 56 -4.27 -9.05 -9.83
N GLU A 57 -5.24 -9.68 -10.49
CA GLU A 57 -6.47 -9.02 -10.93
C GLU A 57 -7.30 -8.59 -9.72
N GLN A 58 -7.38 -9.43 -8.68
CA GLN A 58 -8.03 -9.06 -7.42
C GLN A 58 -7.29 -7.91 -6.74
N ALA A 59 -5.96 -7.93 -6.68
CA ALA A 59 -5.21 -6.82 -6.10
C ALA A 59 -5.40 -5.50 -6.87
N LEU A 60 -5.45 -5.55 -8.20
CA LEU A 60 -5.77 -4.42 -9.07
C LEU A 60 -7.20 -3.93 -8.85
N ALA A 61 -8.16 -4.84 -8.68
CA ALA A 61 -9.54 -4.50 -8.35
C ALA A 61 -9.60 -3.75 -7.01
N GLY A 62 -8.92 -4.22 -5.97
CA GLY A 62 -8.87 -3.52 -4.67
C GLY A 62 -8.27 -2.12 -4.71
N LEU A 63 -7.32 -1.86 -5.62
CA LEU A 63 -6.79 -0.52 -5.87
C LEU A 63 -7.79 0.41 -6.58
N ARG A 64 -8.76 -0.15 -7.31
CA ARG A 64 -9.80 0.59 -8.05
C ARG A 64 -11.10 0.73 -7.27
N THR A 65 -11.43 -0.22 -6.39
CA THR A 65 -12.70 -0.27 -5.62
C THR A 65 -12.94 0.98 -4.78
N PHE A 66 -11.89 1.69 -4.37
CA PHE A 66 -12.01 2.89 -3.54
C PHE A 66 -11.71 4.19 -4.31
N SER A 67 -11.88 4.20 -5.64
CA SER A 67 -11.83 5.44 -6.43
C SER A 67 -12.95 6.42 -6.02
N ASP A 68 -14.03 5.94 -5.41
CA ASP A 68 -14.98 6.77 -4.70
C ASP A 68 -14.46 7.07 -3.29
N SER A 69 -13.93 8.27 -3.15
CA SER A 69 -13.66 8.87 -1.85
C SER A 69 -15.00 9.05 -1.15
N TYR A 70 -15.43 8.09 -0.34
CA TYR A 70 -16.59 8.28 0.53
C TYR A 70 -16.22 9.31 1.61
N GLN A 71 -16.41 10.59 1.28
CA GLN A 71 -16.60 11.69 2.21
C GLN A 71 -17.97 12.30 1.94
N ALA A 72 -18.91 12.04 2.85
CA ALA A 72 -20.05 12.91 3.09
C ALA A 72 -20.47 12.76 4.55
N ALA A 73 -19.88 13.58 5.41
CA ALA A 73 -20.49 14.32 6.53
C ALA A 73 -19.39 14.82 7.48
#